data_AF-A0A7K3GVA0-F1
#
_entry.id   AF-A0A7K3GVA0-F1
#
_cell.length_a   1.000
_cell.length_b   1.000
_cell.length_c   1.000
_cell.angle_alpha   90.00
_cell.angle_beta   90.00
_cell.angle_gamma   90.00
#
_symmetry.space_group_name_H-M   'P 1'
#
loop_
_entity.id
_entity.type
_entity.pdbx_description
1 polymer ?
#
loop_
_entity_poly.entity_id
_entity_poly.type
_entity_poly.pdbx_seq_one_letter_code
_entity_poly.pdbx_strand_id
1 'polypeptide(L)'
;RRVVVLTFDTDEPGWQDRFWLTRDYLPEFATVLAEFPSLAGMANAIGARAEPVPIPWDCADGLFEAYWRRPGAYLEEHVRRGMSVWTRVGPDAERRAVQNLRDDLDSGRWAERNSDLAHLDTADLGLRLLIA
;
A
#
# COMPACT_ATOMS: atom_id res chain seq x y z
N ARG A 1 27.89 -5.05 13.08
CA ARG A 1 26.55 -4.68 13.63
C ARG A 1 25.56 -4.92 12.51
N ARG A 2 24.51 -5.69 12.73
CA ARG A 2 23.48 -5.97 11.70
C ARG A 2 22.49 -4.82 11.65
N VAL A 3 22.15 -4.34 10.46
CA VAL A 3 21.11 -3.33 10.21
C VAL A 3 19.99 -3.97 9.40
N VAL A 4 18.75 -3.78 9.84
CA VAL A 4 17.54 -4.28 9.16
C VAL A 4 16.53 -3.15 9.08
N VAL A 5 16.08 -2.82 7.87
CA VAL A 5 15.12 -1.74 7.62
C VAL A 5 13.97 -2.27 6.76
N LEU A 6 12.74 -2.18 7.26
CA LEU A 6 11.54 -2.37 6.44
C LEU A 6 11.23 -1.05 5.74
N THR A 7 11.09 -1.09 4.43
CA THR A 7 10.83 0.07 3.59
C THR A 7 9.92 -0.29 2.42
N PHE A 8 9.68 0.67 1.52
CA PHE A 8 8.85 0.53 0.34
C PHE A 8 9.67 0.78 -0.93
N ASP A 9 9.33 0.07 -2.01
CA ASP A 9 9.98 0.15 -3.30
C ASP A 9 9.21 1.04 -4.29
N THR A 10 9.81 2.16 -4.66
CA THR A 10 9.30 3.11 -5.65
C THR A 10 10.07 3.11 -6.98
N ASP A 11 11.00 2.15 -7.18
CA ASP A 11 11.94 2.19 -8.32
C ASP A 11 11.30 1.69 -9.62
N GLU A 12 10.35 0.77 -9.53
CA GLU A 12 9.70 0.19 -10.72
C GLU A 12 8.63 1.13 -11.31
N PRO A 13 8.59 1.30 -12.64
CA PRO A 13 7.48 1.98 -13.29
C PRO A 13 6.13 1.36 -12.92
N GLY A 14 5.15 2.19 -12.58
CA GLY A 14 3.83 1.70 -12.19
C GLY A 14 3.77 1.08 -10.79
N TRP A 15 4.75 1.33 -9.92
CA TRP A 15 4.74 0.83 -8.54
C TRP A 15 3.43 1.14 -7.78
N GLN A 16 2.77 2.26 -8.11
CA GLN A 16 1.47 2.64 -7.54
C GLN A 16 0.31 1.73 -7.96
N ASP A 17 0.47 0.95 -9.04
CA ASP A 17 -0.57 0.07 -9.55
C ASP A 17 -0.54 -1.32 -8.88
N ARG A 18 0.50 -1.62 -8.10
CA ARG A 18 0.64 -2.88 -7.33
C ARG A 18 -0.49 -3.04 -6.31
N PHE A 19 -1.06 -1.94 -5.81
CA PHE A 19 -2.13 -1.94 -4.84
C PHE A 19 -3.40 -1.28 -5.40
N TRP A 20 -4.53 -1.98 -5.33
CA TRP A 20 -5.80 -1.50 -5.88
C TRP A 20 -6.24 -0.16 -5.28
N LEU A 21 -5.90 0.14 -4.02
CA LEU A 21 -6.34 1.38 -3.38
C LEU A 21 -5.69 2.59 -4.05
N THR A 22 -4.39 2.50 -4.34
CA THR A 22 -3.61 3.57 -4.96
C THR A 22 -3.88 3.65 -6.46
N ARG A 23 -4.06 2.49 -7.11
CA ARG A 23 -4.43 2.38 -8.52
C ARG A 23 -5.78 3.02 -8.82
N ASP A 24 -6.81 2.68 -8.03
CA ASP A 24 -8.20 2.96 -8.40
C ASP A 24 -8.81 4.16 -7.66
N TYR A 25 -8.36 4.45 -6.44
CA TYR A 25 -9.08 5.38 -5.54
C TYR A 25 -8.22 6.53 -5.01
N LEU A 26 -6.90 6.34 -4.88
CA LEU A 26 -6.00 7.27 -4.22
C LEU A 26 -4.73 7.60 -5.03
N PRO A 27 -4.87 8.22 -6.22
CA PRO A 27 -3.73 8.58 -7.06
C PRO A 27 -2.78 9.59 -6.40
N GLU A 28 -3.26 10.38 -5.42
CA GLU A 28 -2.44 11.30 -4.63
C GLU A 28 -1.30 10.62 -3.87
N PHE A 29 -1.36 9.29 -3.68
CA PHE A 29 -0.29 8.51 -3.06
C PHE A 29 1.06 8.67 -3.77
N ALA A 30 1.06 8.83 -5.10
CA ALA A 30 2.28 9.08 -5.85
C ALA A 30 2.95 10.41 -5.42
N THR A 31 2.16 11.45 -5.20
CA THR A 31 2.66 12.74 -4.70
C THR A 31 3.18 12.64 -3.27
N VAL A 32 2.53 11.83 -2.42
CA VAL A 32 2.96 11.56 -1.04
C VAL A 32 4.34 10.90 -1.01
N LEU A 33 4.70 10.11 -2.02
CA LEU A 33 6.00 9.45 -2.12
C LEU A 33 6.95 10.10 -3.14
N ALA A 34 6.64 11.28 -3.67
CA ALA A 34 7.46 11.93 -4.70
C ALA A 34 8.90 12.23 -4.25
N GLU A 35 9.09 12.54 -2.96
CA GLU A 35 10.41 12.77 -2.35
C GLU A 35 10.97 11.53 -1.64
N PHE A 36 10.29 10.38 -1.75
CA PHE A 36 10.75 9.15 -1.13
C PHE A 36 11.99 8.64 -1.87
N PRO A 37 13.08 8.29 -1.16
CA PRO A 37 14.30 7.82 -1.81
C PRO A 37 14.05 6.51 -2.55
N SER A 38 14.77 6.31 -3.66
CA SER A 38 14.77 5.05 -4.38
C SER A 38 15.23 3.88 -3.50
N LEU A 39 14.70 2.69 -3.75
CA LEU A 39 15.13 1.47 -3.06
C LEU A 39 16.61 1.23 -3.28
N ALA A 40 17.08 1.36 -4.52
CA ALA A 40 18.50 1.26 -4.86
C ALA A 40 19.34 2.31 -4.13
N GLY A 41 18.85 3.55 -4.00
CA GLY A 41 19.52 4.62 -3.25
C GLY A 41 19.67 4.29 -1.77
N MET A 42 18.58 3.83 -1.13
CA MET A 42 18.60 3.39 0.26
C MET A 42 19.54 2.20 0.49
N ALA A 43 19.47 1.18 -0.38
CA ALA A 43 20.30 -0.01 -0.28
C ALA A 43 21.79 0.33 -0.41
N ASN A 44 22.16 1.14 -1.41
CA ASN A 44 23.54 1.59 -1.61
C ASN A 44 24.08 2.40 -0.43
N ALA A 45 23.26 3.26 0.18
CA ALA A 45 23.68 4.12 1.29
C ALA A 45 24.13 3.34 2.54
N ILE A 46 23.60 2.13 2.74
CA ILE A 46 23.94 1.27 3.89
C ILE A 46 24.65 -0.04 3.50
N GLY A 47 24.97 -0.24 2.22
CA GLY A 47 25.57 -1.49 1.74
C GLY A 47 24.66 -2.71 1.92
N ALA A 48 23.34 -2.53 1.81
CA ALA A 48 22.35 -3.58 2.03
C ALA A 48 21.95 -4.30 0.74
N ARG A 49 21.46 -5.53 0.90
CA ARG A 49 20.63 -6.23 -0.09
C ARG A 49 19.15 -6.01 0.25
N ALA A 50 18.28 -5.97 -0.77
CA ALA A 50 16.84 -5.87 -0.60
C ALA A 50 16.17 -7.24 -0.83
N GLU A 51 15.21 -7.60 0.03
CA GLU A 51 14.34 -8.77 -0.14
C GLU A 51 12.86 -8.35 -0.14
N PRO A 52 11.99 -8.94 -0.97
CA PRO A 52 10.56 -8.68 -0.91
C PRO A 52 9.96 -9.18 0.41
N VAL A 53 8.97 -8.44 0.92
CA VAL A 53 8.19 -8.81 2.11
C VAL A 53 6.73 -8.95 1.69
N PRO A 54 6.26 -10.16 1.34
CA PRO A 54 4.86 -10.39 1.05
C PRO A 54 3.98 -10.10 2.27
N ILE A 55 2.85 -9.44 2.05
CA ILE A 55 1.91 -9.07 3.10
C ILE A 55 0.86 -10.17 3.21
N PRO A 56 0.73 -10.86 4.36
CA PRO A 56 -0.29 -11.87 4.54
C PRO A 56 -1.69 -11.25 4.54
N TRP A 57 -2.69 -12.01 4.08
CA TRP A 57 -4.07 -11.52 3.96
C TRP A 57 -4.68 -11.08 5.30
N ASP A 58 -4.20 -11.64 6.40
CA ASP A 58 -4.61 -11.39 7.79
C ASP A 58 -3.64 -10.49 8.56
N CYS A 59 -2.77 -9.74 7.86
CA CYS A 59 -1.82 -8.80 8.46
C CYS A 59 -2.51 -7.90 9.53
N ALA A 60 -1.97 -7.92 10.75
CA ALA A 60 -2.55 -7.23 11.91
C ALA A 60 -1.85 -5.90 12.25
N ASP A 61 -0.74 -5.58 11.58
CA ASP A 61 0.08 -4.40 11.88
C ASP A 61 -0.66 -3.08 11.61
N GLY A 62 -1.47 -3.04 10.55
CA GLY A 62 -2.21 -1.85 10.16
C GLY A 62 -1.43 -0.86 9.29
N LEU A 63 -0.27 -1.25 8.77
CA LEU A 63 0.39 -0.55 7.66
C LEU A 63 -0.56 -0.32 6.47
N PHE A 64 -0.20 0.62 5.59
CA PHE A 64 -1.09 1.16 4.58
C PHE A 64 -1.71 0.09 3.67
N GLU A 65 -0.98 -0.98 3.35
CA GLU A 65 -1.37 -2.10 2.49
C GLU A 65 -1.96 -3.31 3.27
N ALA A 66 -2.08 -3.25 4.60
CA ALA A 66 -2.38 -4.40 5.47
C ALA A 66 -3.74 -5.07 5.20
N TYR A 67 -4.69 -4.32 4.63
CA TYR A 67 -6.06 -4.77 4.39
C TYR A 67 -6.34 -5.02 2.90
N TRP A 68 -5.31 -5.38 2.13
CA TRP A 68 -5.42 -5.56 0.67
C TRP A 68 -6.50 -6.57 0.24
N ARG A 69 -6.77 -7.62 1.03
CA ARG A 69 -7.87 -8.58 0.79
C ARG A 69 -9.14 -8.28 1.61
N ARG A 70 -9.14 -7.18 2.36
CA ARG A 70 -10.21 -6.76 3.28
C ARG A 70 -10.59 -5.30 3.01
N PRO A 71 -11.06 -4.96 1.79
CA PRO A 71 -11.25 -3.57 1.35
C PRO A 71 -12.20 -2.76 2.25
N GLY A 72 -13.21 -3.40 2.86
CA GLY A 72 -14.12 -2.75 3.80
C GLY A 72 -13.42 -2.09 5.00
N ALA A 73 -12.24 -2.56 5.40
CA ALA A 73 -11.47 -1.95 6.48
C ALA A 73 -11.09 -0.49 6.17
N TYR A 74 -10.86 -0.13 4.91
CA TYR A 74 -10.54 1.25 4.54
C TYR A 74 -11.75 2.19 4.57
N LEU A 75 -12.98 1.66 4.69
CA LEU A 75 -14.17 2.50 4.92
C LEU A 75 -14.25 2.97 6.38
N GLU A 76 -13.62 2.24 7.30
CA GLU A 76 -13.61 2.54 8.73
C GLU A 76 -12.69 3.72 9.03
N GLU A 77 -13.23 4.77 9.66
CA GLU A 77 -12.44 5.96 9.97
C GLU A 77 -11.26 5.63 10.90
N HIS A 78 -11.49 4.83 11.94
CA HIS A 78 -10.43 4.49 12.91
C HIS A 78 -9.24 3.76 12.25
N VAL A 79 -9.48 2.95 11.22
CA VAL A 79 -8.43 2.31 10.42
C VAL A 79 -7.64 3.35 9.66
N ARG A 80 -8.32 4.26 8.95
CA ARG A 80 -7.66 5.33 8.18
C ARG A 80 -6.87 6.29 9.05
N ARG A 81 -7.36 6.62 10.24
CA ARG A 81 -6.65 7.49 11.19
C ARG A 81 -5.36 6.86 11.74
N GLY A 82 -5.21 5.53 11.63
CA GLY A 82 -3.96 4.83 11.93
C GLY A 82 -2.87 4.96 10.85
N MET A 83 -3.19 5.47 9.66
CA MET A 83 -2.24 5.54 8.54
C MET A 83 -1.99 7.00 8.12
N SER A 84 -0.75 7.44 8.19
CA SER A 84 -0.36 8.84 7.91
C SER A 84 -0.69 9.29 6.48
N VAL A 85 -0.77 8.36 5.53
CA VAL A 85 -1.13 8.62 4.13
C VAL A 85 -2.44 9.39 4.01
N TRP A 86 -3.49 9.01 4.77
CA TRP A 86 -4.80 9.67 4.69
C TRP A 86 -4.76 11.13 5.12
N THR A 87 -3.95 11.46 6.12
CA THR A 87 -3.71 12.85 6.51
C THR A 87 -2.96 13.62 5.41
N ARG A 88 -1.98 12.99 4.75
CA ARG A 88 -1.14 13.64 3.73
C ARG A 88 -1.84 13.88 2.41
N VAL A 89 -2.71 12.97 1.96
CA VAL A 89 -3.53 13.15 0.75
C VAL A 89 -4.65 14.18 0.94
N GLY A 90 -5.02 14.47 2.19
CA GLY A 90 -5.99 15.49 2.54
C GLY A 90 -7.45 15.02 2.50
N PRO A 91 -8.35 15.79 3.12
CA PRO A 91 -9.71 15.36 3.42
C PRO A 91 -10.57 15.19 2.16
N ASP A 92 -10.30 15.91 1.08
CA ASP A 92 -11.09 15.84 -0.15
C ASP A 92 -10.79 14.56 -0.93
N ALA A 93 -9.51 14.20 -1.06
CA ALA A 93 -9.08 12.93 -1.63
C ALA A 93 -9.59 11.75 -0.79
N GLU A 94 -9.49 11.86 0.54
CA GLU A 94 -10.00 10.86 1.47
C GLU A 94 -11.50 10.60 1.28
N ARG A 95 -12.33 11.66 1.24
CA ARG A 95 -13.79 11.53 1.05
C ARG A 95 -14.13 10.90 -0.28
N ARG A 96 -13.46 11.31 -1.36
CA ARG A 96 -13.67 10.76 -2.70
C ARG A 96 -13.32 9.27 -2.77
N ALA A 97 -12.15 8.89 -2.25
CA ALA A 97 -11.69 7.51 -2.24
C ALA A 97 -12.67 6.60 -1.50
N VAL A 98 -13.14 7.01 -0.31
CA VAL A 98 -14.07 6.22 0.49
C VAL A 98 -15.46 6.13 -0.11
N GLN A 99 -15.97 7.21 -0.71
CA GLN A 99 -17.25 7.17 -1.40
C GLN A 99 -17.20 6.17 -2.57
N ASN A 100 -16.20 6.31 -3.45
CA ASN A 100 -16.05 5.45 -4.62
C ASN A 100 -15.82 3.97 -4.24
N LEU A 101 -15.01 3.72 -3.21
CA LEU A 101 -14.79 2.36 -2.72
C LEU A 101 -16.08 1.76 -2.16
N ARG A 102 -16.87 2.53 -1.40
CA ARG A 102 -18.17 2.06 -0.91
C ARG A 102 -19.09 1.67 -2.06
N ASP A 103 -19.22 2.53 -3.07
CA ASP A 103 -20.07 2.27 -4.23
C ASP A 103 -19.63 1.03 -5.02
N ASP A 104 -18.33 0.77 -5.13
CA ASP A 104 -17.78 -0.41 -5.79
C ASP A 104 -17.90 -1.69 -4.96
N LEU A 105 -17.88 -1.59 -3.63
CA LEU A 105 -18.14 -2.72 -2.73
C LEU A 105 -19.63 -3.09 -2.73
N ASP A 106 -20.52 -2.10 -2.65
CA ASP A 106 -21.97 -2.30 -2.65
C ASP A 106 -22.47 -2.91 -3.97
N SER A 107 -21.82 -2.57 -5.08
CA SER A 107 -22.15 -3.09 -6.41
C SER A 107 -21.40 -4.37 -6.80
N GLY A 108 -20.38 -4.77 -6.06
CA GLY A 108 -19.51 -5.92 -6.38
C GLY A 108 -18.42 -5.64 -7.42
N ARG A 109 -18.38 -4.45 -8.04
CA ARG A 109 -17.37 -4.09 -9.06
C ARG A 109 -15.93 -4.20 -8.56
N TRP A 110 -15.70 -3.94 -7.28
CA TRP A 110 -14.37 -4.12 -6.69
C TRP A 110 -13.92 -5.58 -6.77
N ALA A 111 -14.82 -6.52 -6.45
CA ALA A 111 -14.52 -7.95 -6.44
C ALA A 111 -14.33 -8.49 -7.87
N GLU A 112 -15.08 -7.98 -8.84
CA GLU A 112 -14.90 -8.32 -10.25
C GLU A 112 -13.51 -7.88 -10.75
N ARG A 113 -13.12 -6.62 -10.48
CA ARG A 113 -11.84 -6.05 -10.92
C ARG A 113 -10.62 -6.68 -10.24
N ASN A 114 -10.77 -7.13 -9.00
CA ASN A 114 -9.68 -7.67 -8.16
C ASN A 114 -9.90 -9.16 -7.82
N SER A 115 -10.54 -9.90 -8.73
CA SER A 115 -10.91 -11.30 -8.53
C SER A 115 -9.71 -12.22 -8.34
N ASP A 116 -8.57 -11.85 -8.90
CA ASP A 116 -7.27 -12.52 -8.73
C ASP A 116 -6.76 -12.53 -7.29
N LEU A 117 -7.17 -11.54 -6.47
CA LEU A 117 -6.77 -11.45 -5.06
C LEU A 117 -7.51 -12.43 -4.16
N ALA A 118 -8.64 -12.98 -4.61
CA ALA A 118 -9.58 -13.73 -3.76
C ALA A 118 -8.98 -15.00 -3.16
N HIS A 119 -7.93 -15.57 -3.73
CA HIS A 119 -7.32 -16.83 -3.30
C HIS A 119 -5.86 -16.70 -2.86
N LEU A 120 -5.33 -15.48 -2.82
CA LEU A 120 -3.96 -15.25 -2.39
C LEU A 120 -3.86 -15.28 -0.86
N ASP A 121 -2.86 -15.98 -0.34
CA ASP A 121 -2.51 -15.95 1.09
C ASP A 121 -1.62 -14.74 1.42
N THR A 122 -0.81 -14.31 0.46
CA THR A 122 0.10 -13.17 0.58
C THR A 122 0.15 -12.39 -0.73
N ALA A 123 0.39 -11.08 -0.67
CA ALA A 123 0.62 -10.24 -1.85
C ALA A 123 1.92 -9.45 -1.73
N ASP A 124 2.69 -9.35 -2.82
CA ASP A 124 3.79 -8.37 -2.92
C ASP A 124 3.21 -7.04 -3.38
N LEU A 125 3.13 -6.09 -2.45
CA LEU A 125 2.59 -4.75 -2.68
C LEU A 125 3.69 -3.67 -2.63
N GLY A 126 4.98 -4.07 -2.69
CA GLY A 126 6.12 -3.16 -2.73
C GLY A 126 6.92 -3.05 -1.43
N LEU A 127 6.57 -3.78 -0.37
CA LEU A 127 7.40 -3.81 0.85
C LEU A 127 8.71 -4.55 0.61
N ARG A 128 9.80 -3.99 1.15
CA ARG A 128 11.16 -4.54 1.04
C ARG A 128 11.87 -4.49 2.38
N LEU A 129 12.69 -5.51 2.63
CA LEU A 129 13.59 -5.58 3.76
C LEU A 129 15.02 -5.34 3.29
N LEU A 130 15.64 -4.26 3.76
CA LEU A 130 17.06 -4.00 3.56
C LEU A 130 17.87 -4.66 4.67
N ILE A 131 18.91 -5.43 4.31
CA ILE A 131 19.77 -6.15 5.25
C ILE A 131 21.24 -5.85 4.95
N ALA A 132 21.93 -5.24 5.93
CA ALA A 132 23.37 -4.94 5.91
C ALA A 132 24.10 -5.51 7.14
#